data_AF-A0AAP0GX91-F1
#
_entry.id   AF-A0AAP0GX91-F1
#
_cell.length_a   1.000
_cell.length_b   1.000
_cell.length_c   1.000
_cell.angle_alpha   90.00
_cell.angle_beta   90.00
_cell.angle_gamma   90.00
#
_symmetry.space_group_name_H-M   'P 1'
#
loop_
_entity.id
_entity.type
_entity.pdbx_description
1 polymer ?
#
loop_
_entity_poly.entity_id
_entity_poly.type
_entity_poly.pdbx_seq_one_letter_code
_entity_poly.pdbx_strand_id
1 'polypeptide(L)'
;MSSIDLESISEATSGAIGAVLSTTILYPLDTCKAKYQAEVRSHGQQKYRKLSDVLWEAVSTGQIVSLYQGLGTKNLQSFIAQFVYFYGYSYFKRLYQVKYGTKSIGTKANLILAASAGACTAIITQPLDTASSRMQTSAFGRSKGLWAMLTEGSWSEAFDGLGVSLLLTSNPAIQYTVFDQLKQKLLDGKLKRAGNRTSPESLSAFSAFLLGAISKSIATVLTYPAIRCKVMIQAADSIDDDTKENKKKPRKTLTGVLDAIWKQEGLLGFFKGLDAQILKTVLSSALLLMIKEKIANTTWVLILAARSYLVVTQGRLKGSVKK
;
A
#
# COMPACT_ATOMS: atom_id res chain seq x y z
N MET A 1 -33.20 9.14 -6.09
CA MET A 1 -31.84 8.81 -5.62
C MET A 1 -31.73 7.30 -5.63
N SER A 2 -31.03 6.81 -6.63
CA SER A 2 -31.13 5.46 -7.19
C SER A 2 -30.37 4.43 -6.36
N SER A 3 -30.81 3.16 -6.38
CA SER A 3 -30.11 2.02 -5.75
C SER A 3 -28.61 1.93 -6.06
N ILE A 4 -28.20 2.47 -7.22
CA ILE A 4 -26.82 2.59 -7.70
C ILE A 4 -25.95 3.45 -6.78
N ASP A 5 -26.50 4.51 -6.18
CA ASP A 5 -25.76 5.39 -5.25
C ASP A 5 -25.48 4.67 -3.93
N LEU A 6 -26.46 3.91 -3.43
CA LEU A 6 -26.35 3.18 -2.16
C LEU A 6 -25.35 2.02 -2.27
N GLU A 7 -25.34 1.31 -3.41
CA GLU A 7 -24.40 0.24 -3.70
C GLU A 7 -22.97 0.78 -3.81
N SER A 8 -22.77 1.87 -4.56
CA SER A 8 -21.45 2.51 -4.70
C SER A 8 -20.91 3.03 -3.35
N ILE A 9 -21.76 3.61 -2.51
CA ILE A 9 -21.39 4.07 -1.17
C ILE A 9 -21.05 2.89 -0.25
N SER A 10 -21.81 1.79 -0.32
CA SER A 10 -21.53 0.57 0.44
C SER A 10 -20.21 -0.07 0.03
N GLU A 11 -19.93 -0.16 -1.28
CA GLU A 11 -18.66 -0.66 -1.80
C GLU A 11 -17.48 0.24 -1.40
N ALA A 12 -17.62 1.56 -1.51
CA ALA A 12 -16.57 2.50 -1.12
C ALA A 12 -16.29 2.44 0.40
N THR A 13 -17.34 2.40 1.21
CA THR A 13 -17.23 2.35 2.68
C THR A 13 -16.63 1.02 3.15
N SER A 14 -17.07 -0.09 2.56
CA SER A 14 -16.54 -1.42 2.87
C SER A 14 -15.08 -1.57 2.47
N GLY A 15 -14.70 -1.02 1.31
CA GLY A 15 -13.32 -0.94 0.87
C GLY A 15 -12.45 -0.11 1.82
N ALA A 16 -12.93 1.05 2.26
CA ALA A 16 -12.21 1.93 3.18
C ALA A 16 -12.02 1.30 4.57
N ILE A 17 -13.09 0.77 5.16
CA ILE A 17 -13.02 0.07 6.46
C ILE A 17 -12.11 -1.16 6.35
N GLY A 18 -12.24 -1.94 5.28
CA GLY A 18 -11.39 -3.10 5.04
C GLY A 18 -9.92 -2.74 4.91
N ALA A 19 -9.61 -1.65 4.22
CA ALA A 19 -8.24 -1.15 4.09
C ALA A 19 -7.65 -0.70 5.44
N VAL A 20 -8.42 0.06 6.25
CA VAL A 20 -7.97 0.53 7.57
C VAL A 20 -7.77 -0.62 8.55
N LEU A 21 -8.71 -1.58 8.60
CA LEU A 21 -8.60 -2.76 9.45
C LEU A 21 -7.44 -3.66 9.02
N SER A 22 -7.32 -3.95 7.72
CA SER A 22 -6.21 -4.75 7.19
C SER A 22 -4.86 -4.09 7.50
N THR A 23 -4.75 -2.78 7.31
CA THR A 23 -3.53 -2.02 7.61
C THR A 23 -3.22 -2.08 9.10
N THR A 24 -4.20 -1.86 9.98
CA THR A 24 -4.02 -1.92 11.43
C THR A 24 -3.56 -3.31 11.88
N ILE A 25 -4.23 -4.37 11.43
CA ILE A 25 -3.89 -5.76 11.80
C ILE A 25 -2.48 -6.13 11.33
N LEU A 26 -2.10 -5.69 10.13
CA LEU A 26 -0.80 -6.02 9.54
C LEU A 26 0.30 -5.01 9.89
N TYR A 27 -0.01 -3.94 10.63
CA TYR A 27 0.96 -2.90 10.93
C TYR A 27 2.18 -3.41 11.74
N PRO A 28 2.03 -4.32 12.72
CA PRO A 28 3.18 -4.91 13.38
C PRO A 28 4.15 -5.61 12.43
N LEU A 29 3.63 -6.27 11.40
CA LEU A 29 4.44 -6.90 10.36
C LEU A 29 5.16 -5.85 9.50
N ASP A 30 4.50 -4.72 9.20
CA ASP A 30 5.13 -3.61 8.51
C ASP A 30 6.28 -3.00 9.29
N THR A 31 6.11 -2.77 10.59
CA THR A 31 7.15 -2.23 11.46
C THR A 31 8.34 -3.20 11.57
N CYS A 32 8.07 -4.50 11.79
CA CYS A 32 9.14 -5.51 11.82
C CYS A 32 9.92 -5.53 10.50
N LYS A 33 9.19 -5.48 9.37
CA LYS A 33 9.78 -5.50 8.03
C LYS A 33 10.60 -4.24 7.77
N ALA A 34 10.08 -3.06 8.09
CA ALA A 34 10.77 -1.79 7.87
C ALA A 34 12.09 -1.74 8.66
N LYS A 35 12.07 -2.14 9.94
CA LYS A 35 13.27 -2.26 10.78
C LYS A 35 14.29 -3.24 10.22
N TYR A 36 13.83 -4.43 9.82
CA TYR A 36 14.68 -5.46 9.22
C TYR A 36 15.31 -5.01 7.89
N GLN A 37 14.55 -4.30 7.05
CA GLN A 37 15.00 -3.77 5.76
C GLN A 37 15.99 -2.60 5.89
N ALA A 38 15.76 -1.72 6.87
CA ALA A 38 16.59 -0.55 7.15
C ALA A 38 17.98 -0.93 7.67
N GLU A 39 18.10 -2.07 8.34
CA GLU A 39 19.36 -2.54 8.88
C GLU A 39 20.31 -3.02 7.78
N VAL A 40 21.55 -2.50 7.81
CA VAL A 40 22.68 -2.96 7.01
C VAL A 40 23.71 -3.62 7.90
N ARG A 41 24.28 -4.75 7.44
CA ARG A 41 25.39 -5.41 8.14
C ARG A 41 26.58 -4.46 8.30
N SER A 42 26.91 -4.11 9.54
CA SER A 42 28.09 -3.30 9.84
C SER A 42 29.13 -4.13 10.57
N HIS A 43 30.37 -4.16 10.05
CA HIS A 43 31.50 -4.89 10.63
C HIS A 43 31.21 -6.36 11.01
N GLY A 44 30.45 -7.07 10.18
CA GLY A 44 30.11 -8.49 10.40
C GLY A 44 29.09 -8.75 11.51
N GLN A 45 28.59 -7.70 12.19
CA GLN A 45 27.50 -7.82 13.14
C GLN A 45 26.16 -7.50 12.48
N GLN A 46 25.19 -8.36 12.73
CA GLN A 46 23.81 -8.25 12.28
C GLN A 46 22.94 -8.33 13.54
N LYS A 47 22.26 -7.23 13.87
CA LYS A 47 21.32 -7.11 14.98
C LYS A 47 20.12 -8.05 14.78
N TYR A 48 19.58 -8.13 13.57
CA TYR A 48 18.43 -9.00 13.26
C TYR A 48 18.77 -10.02 12.18
N ARG A 49 18.79 -11.31 12.51
CA ARG A 49 18.98 -12.40 11.54
C ARG A 49 17.70 -12.71 10.79
N LYS A 50 16.56 -12.59 11.48
CA LYS A 50 15.23 -12.89 10.97
C LYS A 50 14.26 -11.78 11.37
N LEU A 51 13.14 -11.72 10.63
CA LEU A 51 12.02 -10.85 10.97
C LEU A 51 11.47 -11.12 12.38
N SER A 52 11.48 -12.39 12.81
CA SER A 52 11.05 -12.82 14.14
C SER A 52 11.87 -12.18 15.25
N ASP A 53 13.13 -11.84 14.99
CA ASP A 53 14.03 -11.27 15.99
C ASP A 53 13.58 -9.84 16.36
N VAL A 54 13.04 -9.11 15.38
CA VAL A 54 12.47 -7.77 15.60
C VAL A 54 11.21 -7.85 16.46
N LEU A 55 10.35 -8.84 16.18
CA LEU A 55 9.15 -9.09 16.98
C LEU A 55 9.52 -9.53 18.40
N TRP A 56 10.51 -10.40 18.52
CA TRP A 56 11.01 -10.88 19.81
C TRP A 56 11.63 -9.75 20.63
N GLU A 57 12.39 -8.84 20.01
CA GLU A 57 12.87 -7.62 20.68
C GLU A 57 11.69 -6.82 21.26
N ALA A 58 10.65 -6.54 20.49
CA ALA A 58 9.48 -5.80 20.97
C ALA A 58 8.76 -6.47 22.15
N VAL A 59 8.67 -7.80 22.13
CA VAL A 59 8.05 -8.59 23.21
C VAL A 59 8.93 -8.60 24.46
N SER A 60 10.23 -8.90 24.29
CA SER A 60 11.19 -9.01 25.39
C SER A 60 11.45 -7.69 26.12
N THR A 61 11.36 -6.55 25.41
CA THR A 61 11.48 -5.21 26.00
C THR A 61 10.16 -4.69 26.60
N GLY A 62 9.06 -5.44 26.47
CA GLY A 62 7.73 -5.00 26.92
C GLY A 62 7.12 -3.88 26.07
N GLN A 63 7.69 -3.58 24.89
CA GLN A 63 7.31 -2.46 24.03
C GLN A 63 6.46 -2.89 22.83
N ILE A 64 5.53 -3.83 23.02
CA ILE A 64 4.65 -4.35 21.95
C ILE A 64 3.85 -3.23 21.27
N VAL A 65 3.39 -2.24 22.04
CA VAL A 65 2.65 -1.07 21.49
C VAL A 65 3.53 -0.26 20.52
N SER A 66 4.86 -0.31 20.68
CA SER A 66 5.78 0.38 19.79
C SER A 66 5.84 -0.21 18.38
N LEU A 67 5.27 -1.41 18.16
CA LEU A 67 5.03 -1.95 16.82
C LEU A 67 4.05 -1.08 16.01
N TYR A 68 3.31 -0.18 16.66
CA TYR A 68 2.37 0.77 16.03
C TYR A 68 2.93 2.19 15.87
N GLN A 69 4.23 2.40 16.12
CA GLN A 69 4.87 3.71 15.94
C GLN A 69 4.76 4.20 14.50
N GLY A 70 4.16 5.37 14.33
CA GLY A 70 3.97 5.98 13.01
C GLY A 70 2.69 5.58 12.29
N LEU A 71 1.82 4.74 12.87
CA LEU A 71 0.55 4.31 12.23
C LEU A 71 -0.33 5.51 11.87
N GLY A 72 -0.54 6.44 12.82
CA GLY A 72 -1.34 7.64 12.59
C GLY A 72 -0.79 8.50 11.45
N THR A 73 0.53 8.75 11.45
CA THR A 73 1.23 9.45 10.38
C THR A 73 1.09 8.72 9.04
N LYS A 74 1.19 7.39 9.03
CA LYS A 74 1.07 6.59 7.80
C LYS A 74 -0.33 6.67 7.21
N ASN A 75 -1.35 6.60 8.05
CA ASN A 75 -2.74 6.73 7.64
C ASN A 75 -3.04 8.13 7.10
N LEU A 76 -2.56 9.18 7.78
CA LEU A 76 -2.68 10.56 7.32
C LEU A 76 -2.00 10.76 5.96
N GLN A 77 -0.76 10.26 5.82
CA GLN A 77 -0.03 10.27 4.56
C GLN A 77 -0.81 9.56 3.45
N SER A 78 -1.36 8.39 3.73
CA SER A 78 -2.11 7.58 2.76
C SER A 78 -3.40 8.28 2.33
N PHE A 79 -4.11 8.91 3.27
CA PHE A 79 -5.31 9.70 2.99
C PHE A 79 -5.01 10.87 2.04
N ILE A 80 -4.00 11.68 2.37
CA ILE A 80 -3.57 12.81 1.53
C ILE A 80 -3.11 12.30 0.17
N ALA A 81 -2.34 11.21 0.13
CA ALA A 81 -1.85 10.64 -1.11
C ALA A 81 -2.99 10.21 -2.05
N GLN A 82 -4.01 9.55 -1.51
CA GLN A 82 -5.16 9.10 -2.29
C GLN A 82 -5.96 10.28 -2.86
N PHE A 83 -6.17 11.32 -2.05
CA PHE A 83 -6.86 12.54 -2.48
C PHE A 83 -6.09 13.23 -3.61
N VAL A 84 -4.80 13.51 -3.40
CA VAL A 84 -3.95 14.20 -4.39
C VAL A 84 -3.84 13.37 -5.68
N TYR A 85 -3.70 12.05 -5.56
CA TYR A 85 -3.61 11.16 -6.73
C TYR A 85 -4.87 11.20 -7.58
N PHE A 86 -6.04 10.97 -6.98
CA PHE A 86 -7.28 10.94 -7.75
C PHE A 86 -7.70 12.30 -8.28
N TYR A 87 -7.49 13.36 -7.49
CA TYR A 87 -7.73 14.72 -7.95
C TYR A 87 -6.81 15.07 -9.12
N GLY A 88 -5.50 14.85 -8.96
CA GLY A 88 -4.50 15.11 -10.01
C GLY A 88 -4.75 14.30 -11.27
N TYR A 89 -5.05 13.00 -11.14
CA TYR A 89 -5.41 12.16 -12.28
C TYR A 89 -6.67 12.64 -12.99
N SER A 90 -7.73 12.99 -12.25
CA SER A 90 -8.97 13.52 -12.83
C SER A 90 -8.75 14.86 -13.53
N TYR A 91 -7.91 15.72 -12.96
CA TYR A 91 -7.51 17.00 -13.54
C TYR A 91 -6.73 16.81 -14.85
N PHE A 92 -5.67 15.99 -14.85
CA PHE A 92 -4.88 15.71 -16.06
C PHE A 92 -5.72 15.02 -17.14
N LYS A 93 -6.59 14.10 -16.75
CA LYS A 93 -7.58 13.47 -17.63
C LYS A 93 -8.49 14.49 -18.31
N ARG A 94 -9.05 15.43 -17.54
CA ARG A 94 -9.90 16.50 -18.08
C ARG A 94 -9.13 17.40 -19.04
N LEU A 95 -7.91 17.82 -18.70
CA LEU A 95 -7.06 18.61 -19.57
C LEU A 95 -6.77 17.91 -20.90
N TYR A 96 -6.46 16.61 -20.86
CA TYR A 96 -6.23 15.81 -22.06
C TYR A 96 -7.48 15.74 -22.95
N GLN A 97 -8.65 15.45 -22.36
CA GLN A 97 -9.90 15.34 -23.11
C GLN A 97 -10.29 16.67 -23.78
N VAL A 98 -10.08 17.80 -23.11
CA VAL A 98 -10.33 19.14 -23.67
C VAL A 98 -9.36 19.46 -24.80
N LYS A 99 -8.07 19.15 -24.63
CA LYS A 99 -7.03 19.48 -25.63
C LYS A 99 -7.15 18.67 -26.92
N TYR A 100 -7.50 17.39 -26.82
CA TYR A 100 -7.55 16.47 -27.97
C TYR A 100 -8.97 16.18 -28.47
N GLY A 101 -10.02 16.69 -27.80
CA GLY A 101 -11.41 16.46 -28.19
C GLY A 101 -11.89 15.00 -28.09
N THR A 102 -11.11 14.12 -27.45
CA THR A 102 -11.41 12.68 -27.38
C THR A 102 -12.13 12.31 -26.09
N LYS A 103 -13.24 11.57 -26.17
CA LYS A 103 -13.92 11.00 -24.98
C LYS A 103 -13.18 9.81 -24.38
N SER A 104 -12.46 9.03 -25.20
CA SER A 104 -11.69 7.86 -24.76
C SER A 104 -10.19 8.17 -24.69
N ILE A 105 -9.53 7.64 -23.67
CA ILE A 105 -8.08 7.79 -23.46
C ILE A 105 -7.43 6.46 -23.77
N GLY A 106 -6.53 6.44 -24.76
CA GLY A 106 -5.75 5.26 -25.08
C GLY A 106 -4.80 4.86 -23.94
N THR A 107 -4.46 3.58 -23.84
CA THR A 107 -3.66 3.02 -22.73
C THR A 107 -2.36 3.78 -22.47
N LYS A 108 -1.63 4.15 -23.53
CA LYS A 108 -0.37 4.91 -23.41
C LYS A 108 -0.57 6.28 -22.78
N ALA A 109 -1.58 7.03 -23.23
CA ALA A 109 -1.92 8.33 -22.67
C ALA A 109 -2.38 8.18 -21.21
N ASN A 110 -3.20 7.17 -20.92
CA ASN A 110 -3.67 6.90 -19.57
C ASN A 110 -2.53 6.63 -18.58
N LEU A 111 -1.52 5.86 -19.02
CA LEU A 111 -0.32 5.58 -18.22
C LEU A 111 0.49 6.86 -17.93
N ILE A 112 0.64 7.76 -18.91
CA ILE A 112 1.33 9.03 -18.71
C ILE A 112 0.58 9.90 -17.70
N LEU A 113 -0.75 10.02 -17.84
CA LEU A 113 -1.57 10.82 -16.92
C LEU A 113 -1.53 10.25 -15.49
N ALA A 114 -1.58 8.92 -15.35
CA ALA A 114 -1.46 8.25 -14.07
C ALA A 114 -0.06 8.43 -13.45
N ALA A 115 1.00 8.35 -14.25
CA ALA A 115 2.38 8.58 -13.79
C ALA A 115 2.58 10.03 -13.34
N SER A 116 2.07 11.01 -14.08
CA SER A 116 2.11 12.42 -13.69
C SER A 116 1.38 12.67 -12.37
N ALA A 117 0.18 12.09 -12.20
CA ALA A 117 -0.56 12.17 -10.95
C ALA A 117 0.22 11.53 -9.79
N GLY A 118 0.80 10.34 -10.02
CA GLY A 118 1.65 9.65 -9.05
C GLY A 118 2.88 10.47 -8.65
N ALA A 119 3.53 11.16 -9.60
CA ALA A 119 4.67 12.02 -9.33
C ALA A 119 4.29 13.23 -8.47
N CYS A 120 3.18 13.92 -8.79
CA CYS A 120 2.66 15.02 -7.97
C CYS A 120 2.35 14.56 -6.55
N THR A 121 1.68 13.40 -6.41
CA THR A 121 1.38 12.79 -5.11
C THR A 121 2.65 12.48 -4.33
N ALA A 122 3.66 11.90 -4.98
CA ALA A 122 4.92 11.56 -4.33
C ALA A 122 5.61 12.83 -3.80
N ILE A 123 5.70 13.90 -4.59
CA ILE A 123 6.32 15.17 -4.18
C ILE A 123 5.58 15.76 -2.97
N ILE A 124 4.25 15.85 -3.02
CA ILE A 124 3.46 16.48 -1.95
C ILE A 124 3.52 15.66 -0.65
N THR A 125 3.50 14.34 -0.75
CA THR A 125 3.41 13.46 0.44
C THR A 125 4.75 12.97 0.96
N GLN A 126 5.86 13.31 0.29
CA GLN A 126 7.19 12.85 0.68
C GLN A 126 7.56 13.18 2.14
N PRO A 127 7.32 14.40 2.67
CA PRO A 127 7.65 14.72 4.06
C PRO A 127 6.96 13.78 5.07
N LEU A 128 5.69 13.46 4.82
CA LEU A 128 4.92 12.56 5.69
C LEU A 128 5.36 11.10 5.54
N ASP A 129 5.72 10.68 4.33
CA ASP A 129 6.21 9.33 4.08
C ASP A 129 7.57 9.10 4.74
N THR A 130 8.49 10.07 4.63
CA THR A 130 9.77 10.06 5.33
C THR A 130 9.60 10.08 6.84
N ALA A 131 8.74 10.95 7.38
CA ALA A 131 8.45 10.99 8.82
C ALA A 131 7.88 9.65 9.32
N SER A 132 6.92 9.07 8.60
CA SER A 132 6.34 7.78 8.95
C SER A 132 7.37 6.64 8.92
N SER A 133 8.26 6.63 7.92
CA SER A 133 9.33 5.63 7.81
C SER A 133 10.35 5.75 8.96
N ARG A 134 10.74 6.97 9.32
CA ARG A 134 11.61 7.23 10.49
C ARG A 134 10.97 6.78 11.79
N MET A 135 9.68 7.07 11.99
CA MET A 135 8.94 6.60 13.16
C MET A 135 8.91 5.07 13.23
N GLN A 136 8.62 4.39 12.12
CA GLN A 136 8.57 2.92 12.05
C GLN A 136 9.94 2.26 12.28
N THR A 137 11.03 2.90 11.84
CA THR A 137 12.38 2.34 11.94
C THR A 137 13.09 2.71 13.25
N SER A 138 12.67 3.79 13.91
CA SER A 138 13.21 4.24 15.21
C SER A 138 13.16 3.17 16.29
N ALA A 139 14.08 3.19 17.26
CA ALA A 139 14.09 2.22 18.36
C ALA A 139 12.73 2.14 19.08
N PHE A 140 12.37 0.95 19.53
CA PHE A 140 11.10 0.76 20.23
C PHE A 140 11.02 1.69 21.46
N GLY A 141 9.84 2.28 21.68
CA GLY A 141 9.62 3.31 22.70
C GLY A 141 10.28 4.68 22.47
N ARG A 142 11.08 4.88 21.41
CA ARG A 142 11.85 6.12 21.17
C ARG A 142 11.42 6.93 19.95
N SER A 143 10.32 6.56 19.28
CA SER A 143 9.80 7.33 18.15
C SER A 143 9.38 8.74 18.59
N LYS A 144 9.90 9.76 17.91
CA LYS A 144 9.37 11.13 18.02
C LYS A 144 7.97 11.21 17.38
N GLY A 145 7.17 12.18 17.81
CA GLY A 145 5.87 12.48 17.21
C GLY A 145 6.02 13.13 15.82
N LEU A 146 4.92 13.17 15.06
CA LEU A 146 4.90 13.78 13.72
C LEU A 146 5.37 15.24 13.74
N TRP A 147 4.89 16.03 14.70
CA TRP A 147 5.25 17.45 14.80
C TRP A 147 6.77 17.63 14.95
N ALA A 148 7.36 16.95 15.93
CA ALA A 148 8.81 16.95 16.15
C ALA A 148 9.59 16.49 14.91
N MET A 149 9.13 15.43 14.23
CA MET A 149 9.77 14.95 13.00
C MET A 149 9.76 15.97 11.86
N LEU A 150 8.72 16.83 11.78
CA LEU A 150 8.59 17.85 10.74
C LEU A 150 9.31 19.16 11.11
N THR A 151 9.45 19.49 12.40
CA THR A 151 10.03 20.75 12.85
C THR A 151 11.51 20.68 13.19
N GLU A 152 12.00 19.55 13.67
CA GLU A 152 13.39 19.41 14.13
C GLU A 152 14.37 19.05 12.99
N GLY A 153 13.86 18.56 11.86
CA GLY A 153 14.66 18.15 10.70
C GLY A 153 14.89 19.27 9.68
N SER A 154 15.89 19.10 8.83
CA SER A 154 16.07 20.00 7.68
C SER A 154 15.07 19.70 6.56
N TRP A 155 14.65 20.70 5.79
CA TRP A 155 13.75 20.51 4.64
C TRP A 155 14.27 19.48 3.63
N SER A 156 15.59 19.44 3.39
CA SER A 156 16.18 18.40 2.52
C SER A 156 15.94 16.99 3.05
N GLU A 157 15.95 16.80 4.36
CA GLU A 157 15.78 15.51 5.00
C GLU A 157 14.34 15.02 4.95
N ALA A 158 13.36 15.93 4.94
CA ALA A 158 11.96 15.57 4.75
C ALA A 158 11.73 14.94 3.36
N PHE A 159 12.54 15.33 2.37
CA PHE A 159 12.48 14.81 1.00
C PHE A 159 13.44 13.64 0.72
N ASP A 160 14.08 13.07 1.75
CA ASP A 160 14.92 11.89 1.62
C ASP A 160 14.17 10.75 0.92
N GLY A 161 14.78 10.20 -0.12
CA GLY A 161 14.19 9.11 -0.90
C GLY A 161 13.22 9.55 -2.01
N LEU A 162 12.99 10.84 -2.26
CA LEU A 162 12.07 11.32 -3.30
C LEU A 162 12.37 10.72 -4.68
N GLY A 163 13.64 10.71 -5.10
CA GLY A 163 14.03 10.14 -6.39
C GLY A 163 13.66 8.66 -6.52
N VAL A 164 13.75 7.91 -5.41
CA VAL A 164 13.35 6.51 -5.36
C VAL A 164 11.83 6.37 -5.31
N SER A 165 11.12 7.25 -4.58
CA SER A 165 9.65 7.33 -4.61
C SER A 165 9.11 7.56 -6.02
N LEU A 166 9.75 8.45 -6.79
CA LEU A 166 9.39 8.71 -8.19
C LEU A 166 9.63 7.48 -9.07
N LEU A 167 10.76 6.80 -8.92
CA LEU A 167 11.01 5.53 -9.61
C LEU A 167 9.93 4.49 -9.28
N LEU A 168 9.52 4.40 -8.01
CA LEU A 168 8.50 3.46 -7.53
C LEU A 168 7.08 3.78 -8.00
N THR A 169 6.82 4.97 -8.58
CA THR A 169 5.53 5.25 -9.26
C THR A 169 5.30 4.35 -10.48
N SER A 170 6.35 3.72 -11.00
CA SER A 170 6.25 2.70 -12.05
C SER A 170 5.71 1.35 -11.55
N ASN A 171 5.73 1.07 -10.24
CA ASN A 171 5.32 -0.22 -9.68
C ASN A 171 3.87 -0.59 -10.04
N PRO A 172 2.86 0.31 -9.86
CA PRO A 172 1.50 0.05 -10.34
C PRO A 172 1.43 -0.25 -11.84
N ALA A 173 2.20 0.46 -12.68
CA ALA A 173 2.19 0.23 -14.12
C ALA A 173 2.70 -1.18 -14.48
N ILE A 174 3.76 -1.64 -13.82
CA ILE A 174 4.27 -3.02 -13.96
C ILE A 174 3.20 -4.01 -13.50
N GLN A 175 2.60 -3.79 -12.33
CA GLN A 175 1.56 -4.65 -11.78
C GLN A 175 0.37 -4.79 -12.74
N TYR A 176 -0.18 -3.68 -13.24
CA TYR A 176 -1.33 -3.70 -14.16
C TYR A 176 -0.97 -4.36 -15.50
N THR A 177 0.22 -4.09 -16.04
CA THR A 177 0.68 -4.72 -17.28
C THR A 177 0.78 -6.24 -17.14
N VAL A 178 1.38 -6.72 -16.04
CA VAL A 178 1.47 -8.15 -15.75
C VAL A 178 0.06 -8.75 -15.54
N PHE A 179 -0.80 -8.05 -14.81
CA PHE A 179 -2.18 -8.48 -14.57
C PHE A 179 -2.96 -8.66 -15.88
N ASP A 180 -2.89 -7.68 -16.79
CA ASP A 180 -3.58 -7.72 -18.07
C ASP A 180 -3.06 -8.86 -18.95
N GLN A 181 -1.74 -9.07 -19.01
CA GLN A 181 -1.15 -10.19 -19.76
C GLN A 181 -1.57 -11.56 -19.22
N LEU A 182 -1.56 -11.73 -17.89
CA LEU A 182 -1.98 -12.98 -17.27
C LEU A 182 -3.48 -13.23 -17.43
N LYS A 183 -4.29 -12.18 -17.30
CA LYS A 183 -5.74 -12.22 -17.53
C LYS A 183 -6.06 -12.61 -18.98
N GLN A 184 -5.41 -11.99 -19.96
CA GLN A 184 -5.60 -12.33 -21.37
C GLN A 184 -5.23 -13.79 -21.66
N LYS A 185 -4.06 -14.25 -21.21
CA LYS A 185 -3.64 -15.66 -21.39
C LYS A 185 -4.63 -16.66 -20.80
N LEU A 186 -5.21 -16.37 -19.63
CA LEU A 186 -6.22 -17.23 -19.02
C LEU A 186 -7.55 -17.23 -19.76
N LEU A 187 -8.01 -16.06 -20.21
CA LEU A 187 -9.23 -15.94 -21.01
C LEU A 187 -9.09 -16.68 -22.35
N ASP A 188 -7.96 -16.52 -23.03
CA ASP A 188 -7.67 -17.22 -24.28
C ASP A 188 -7.59 -18.74 -24.09
N GLY A 189 -6.98 -19.20 -23.00
CA GLY A 189 -6.92 -20.62 -22.63
C GLY A 189 -8.29 -21.22 -22.31
N LYS A 190 -9.16 -20.46 -21.64
CA LYS A 190 -10.55 -20.85 -21.38
C LYS A 190 -11.38 -20.90 -22.66
N LEU A 191 -11.24 -19.90 -23.54
CA LEU A 191 -11.96 -19.85 -24.82
C LEU A 191 -11.60 -21.04 -25.71
N LYS A 192 -10.31 -21.43 -25.74
CA LYS A 192 -9.82 -22.61 -26.45
C LYS A 192 -10.35 -23.94 -25.86
N ARG A 193 -10.58 -23.99 -24.54
CA ARG A 193 -11.14 -25.18 -23.87
C ARG A 193 -12.67 -25.25 -23.92
N ALA A 194 -13.36 -24.11 -24.03
CA ALA A 194 -14.82 -24.02 -23.85
C ALA A 194 -15.63 -24.15 -25.16
N GLY A 195 -15.00 -24.35 -26.32
CA GLY A 195 -15.71 -24.68 -27.56
C GLY A 195 -16.86 -23.71 -27.88
N ASN A 196 -16.52 -22.50 -28.32
CA ASN A 196 -17.44 -21.56 -28.99
C ASN A 196 -18.72 -21.13 -28.23
N ARG A 197 -18.74 -21.17 -26.89
CA ARG A 197 -19.80 -20.50 -26.12
C ARG A 197 -19.42 -19.05 -25.82
N THR A 198 -20.07 -18.14 -26.54
CA THR A 198 -20.07 -16.69 -26.31
C THR A 198 -20.76 -16.38 -24.98
N SER A 199 -19.98 -16.30 -23.92
CA SER A 199 -20.36 -15.54 -22.73
C SER A 199 -19.15 -14.70 -22.33
N PRO A 200 -19.31 -13.40 -22.05
CA PRO A 200 -18.25 -12.61 -21.45
C PRO A 200 -18.04 -13.13 -20.03
N GLU A 201 -17.28 -14.21 -19.87
CA GLU A 201 -16.94 -14.72 -18.53
C GLU A 201 -16.12 -13.66 -17.82
N SER A 202 -16.75 -12.95 -16.89
CA SER A 202 -16.06 -12.22 -15.86
C SER A 202 -15.18 -13.20 -15.09
N LEU A 203 -13.94 -12.80 -14.81
CA LEU A 203 -13.08 -13.59 -13.92
C LEU A 203 -13.81 -13.77 -12.58
N SER A 204 -13.90 -15.01 -12.10
CA SER A 204 -14.33 -15.28 -10.72
C SER A 204 -13.49 -14.41 -9.77
N ALA A 205 -14.12 -13.86 -8.73
CA ALA A 205 -13.46 -12.97 -7.76
C ALA A 205 -12.15 -13.58 -7.23
N PHE A 206 -12.13 -14.89 -6.98
CA PHE A 206 -10.94 -15.62 -6.54
C PHE A 206 -9.83 -15.67 -7.60
N SER A 207 -10.18 -15.85 -8.88
CA SER A 207 -9.20 -15.85 -9.98
C SER A 207 -8.63 -14.45 -10.24
N ALA A 208 -9.46 -13.41 -10.20
CA ALA A 208 -9.02 -12.02 -10.30
C ALA A 208 -8.10 -11.65 -9.13
N PHE A 209 -8.43 -12.14 -7.93
CA PHE A 209 -7.60 -12.00 -6.75
C PHE A 209 -6.23 -12.67 -6.90
N LEU A 210 -6.20 -13.94 -7.29
CA LEU A 210 -4.96 -14.70 -7.42
C LEU A 210 -4.05 -14.07 -8.49
N LEU A 211 -4.63 -13.68 -9.62
CA LEU A 211 -3.94 -12.91 -10.66
C LEU A 211 -3.39 -11.59 -10.12
N GLY A 212 -4.20 -10.85 -9.36
CA GLY A 212 -3.78 -9.61 -8.71
C GLY A 212 -2.59 -9.82 -7.76
N ALA A 213 -2.64 -10.87 -6.93
CA ALA A 213 -1.59 -11.20 -5.97
C ALA A 213 -0.29 -11.62 -6.67
N ILE A 214 -0.36 -12.46 -7.72
CA ILE A 214 0.80 -12.87 -8.52
C ILE A 214 1.41 -11.65 -9.22
N SER A 215 0.58 -10.83 -9.87
CA SER A 215 1.04 -9.64 -10.60
C SER A 215 1.71 -8.64 -9.67
N LYS A 216 1.13 -8.42 -8.47
CA LYS A 216 1.72 -7.55 -7.45
C LYS A 216 3.02 -8.13 -6.89
N SER A 217 3.13 -9.45 -6.75
CA SER A 217 4.36 -10.10 -6.31
C SER A 217 5.48 -9.94 -7.34
N ILE A 218 5.20 -10.16 -8.63
CA ILE A 218 6.17 -9.97 -9.72
C ILE A 218 6.63 -8.51 -9.78
N ALA A 219 5.69 -7.56 -9.77
CA ALA A 219 6.02 -6.14 -9.74
C ALA A 219 6.87 -5.78 -8.52
N THR A 220 6.52 -6.32 -7.35
CA THR A 220 7.27 -6.11 -6.11
C THR A 220 8.69 -6.63 -6.24
N VAL A 221 8.91 -7.87 -6.70
CA VAL A 221 10.25 -8.46 -6.89
C VAL A 221 11.11 -7.60 -7.79
N LEU A 222 10.57 -7.17 -8.93
CA LEU A 222 11.29 -6.32 -9.89
C LEU A 222 11.68 -4.96 -9.30
N THR A 223 10.80 -4.35 -8.51
CA THR A 223 11.06 -3.05 -7.88
C THR A 223 11.70 -3.14 -6.50
N TYR A 224 11.92 -4.35 -5.98
CA TYR A 224 12.31 -4.56 -4.59
C TYR A 224 13.65 -3.90 -4.22
N PRO A 225 14.69 -3.93 -5.08
CA PRO A 225 15.94 -3.23 -4.78
C PRO A 225 15.72 -1.73 -4.51
N ALA A 226 14.84 -1.09 -5.27
CA ALA A 226 14.47 0.31 -5.05
C ALA A 226 13.66 0.49 -3.76
N ILE A 227 12.73 -0.42 -3.44
CA ILE A 227 11.98 -0.40 -2.17
C ILE A 227 12.95 -0.45 -0.98
N ARG A 228 13.93 -1.36 -1.00
CA ARG A 228 14.92 -1.47 0.08
C ARG A 228 15.75 -0.20 0.20
N CYS A 229 16.25 0.33 -0.92
CA CYS A 229 17.01 1.58 -0.91
C CYS A 229 16.20 2.74 -0.31
N LYS A 230 14.92 2.86 -0.68
CA LYS A 230 14.03 3.87 -0.12
C LYS A 230 13.90 3.76 1.40
N VAL A 231 13.62 2.56 1.91
CA VAL A 231 13.46 2.33 3.35
C VAL A 231 14.74 2.66 4.11
N MET A 232 15.91 2.31 3.56
CA MET A 232 17.20 2.65 4.16
C MET A 232 17.50 4.15 4.16
N ILE A 233 17.20 4.85 3.06
CA ILE A 233 17.38 6.32 2.97
C ILE A 233 16.46 7.05 3.96
N GLN A 234 15.24 6.54 4.15
CA GLN A 234 14.25 7.11 5.05
C GLN A 234 14.31 6.54 6.48
N ALA A 235 15.28 5.68 6.79
CA ALA A 235 15.41 5.09 8.12
C ALA A 235 15.78 6.18 9.14
N ALA A 236 15.37 6.00 10.39
CA ALA A 236 15.88 6.81 11.48
C ALA A 236 17.38 6.52 11.68
N ASP A 237 18.15 7.58 11.93
CA ASP A 237 19.53 7.42 12.37
C ASP A 237 19.55 6.68 13.72
N SER A 238 20.45 5.72 13.87
CA SER A 238 20.62 4.97 15.12
C SER A 238 21.09 5.90 16.23
N ILE A 239 20.30 6.01 17.31
CA ILE A 239 20.52 6.90 18.46
C ILE A 239 21.84 6.59 19.21
N ASP A 240 22.44 5.42 19.00
CA ASP A 240 23.70 5.02 19.65
C ASP A 240 24.96 5.75 19.10
N ASP A 241 24.82 6.69 18.16
CA ASP A 241 25.95 7.48 17.62
C ASP A 241 26.36 8.68 18.50
N ASP A 242 25.63 8.98 19.59
CA ASP A 242 26.01 10.06 20.54
C ASP A 242 27.32 9.78 21.30
N THR A 243 27.91 8.58 21.19
CA THR A 243 29.18 8.21 21.87
C THR A 243 30.37 7.96 20.95
N LYS A 244 30.26 8.12 19.61
CA LYS A 244 31.40 7.88 18.70
C LYS A 244 31.55 8.97 17.63
N GLU A 245 32.38 9.95 17.97
CA GLU A 245 32.77 11.15 17.21
C GLU A 245 33.40 10.95 15.81
N ASN A 246 33.28 9.78 15.15
CA ASN A 246 33.94 9.55 13.86
C ASN A 246 33.29 8.51 12.92
N LYS A 247 31.99 8.26 13.04
CA LYS A 247 31.28 7.42 12.05
C LYS A 247 30.64 8.30 10.99
N LYS A 248 31.07 8.12 9.73
CA LYS A 248 30.48 8.77 8.54
C LYS A 248 28.96 8.63 8.61
N LYS A 249 28.25 9.76 8.70
CA LYS A 249 26.78 9.82 8.57
C LYS A 249 26.32 8.88 7.45
N PRO A 250 25.28 8.05 7.66
CA PRO A 250 24.79 7.16 6.61
C PRO A 250 24.49 8.00 5.36
N ARG A 251 25.13 7.64 4.24
CA ARG A 251 25.01 8.41 2.99
C ARG A 251 23.56 8.35 2.52
N LYS A 252 22.82 9.44 2.69
CA LYS A 252 21.42 9.63 2.26
C LYS A 252 21.22 9.60 0.74
N THR A 253 22.30 9.41 -0.03
CA THR A 253 22.25 9.32 -1.48
C THR A 253 21.96 7.89 -1.93
N LEU A 254 21.15 7.74 -2.99
CA LEU A 254 20.83 6.44 -3.58
C LEU A 254 22.09 5.65 -3.95
N THR A 255 23.08 6.32 -4.54
CA THR A 255 24.36 5.69 -4.91
C THR A 255 25.15 5.21 -3.70
N GLY A 256 25.10 5.96 -2.59
CA GLY A 256 25.75 5.56 -1.33
C GLY A 256 25.12 4.32 -0.73
N VAL A 257 23.79 4.23 -0.74
CA VAL A 257 23.05 3.06 -0.26
C VAL A 257 23.26 1.84 -1.16
N LEU A 258 23.22 2.01 -2.49
CA LEU A 258 23.50 0.94 -3.45
C LEU A 258 24.90 0.35 -3.24
N ASP A 259 25.93 1.20 -3.13
CA ASP A 259 27.31 0.78 -2.90
C ASP A 259 27.48 0.08 -1.54
N ALA A 260 26.81 0.59 -0.50
CA ALA A 260 26.85 -0.02 0.83
C ALA A 260 26.24 -1.43 0.85
N ILE A 261 25.04 -1.61 0.27
CA ILE A 261 24.41 -2.93 0.16
C ILE A 261 25.30 -3.88 -0.63
N TRP A 262 25.80 -3.43 -1.79
CA TRP A 262 26.65 -4.24 -2.65
C TRP A 262 27.92 -4.73 -1.92
N LYS A 263 28.61 -3.82 -1.22
CA LYS A 263 29.86 -4.16 -0.52
C LYS A 263 29.66 -4.98 0.75
N GLN A 264 28.59 -4.75 1.51
CA GLN A 264 28.39 -5.37 2.82
C GLN A 264 27.56 -6.66 2.78
N GLU A 265 26.64 -6.77 1.82
CA GLU A 265 25.68 -7.87 1.74
C GLU A 265 25.62 -8.56 0.37
N GLY A 266 26.25 -7.98 -0.64
CA GLY A 266 26.22 -8.48 -2.01
C GLY A 266 24.85 -8.38 -2.67
N LEU A 267 24.66 -9.15 -3.75
CA LEU A 267 23.45 -9.09 -4.60
C LEU A 267 22.19 -9.55 -3.87
N LEU A 268 22.29 -10.57 -3.02
CA LEU A 268 21.15 -11.07 -2.23
C LEU A 268 20.74 -10.08 -1.13
N GLY A 269 21.65 -9.19 -0.71
CA GLY A 269 21.34 -8.10 0.20
C GLY A 269 20.13 -7.30 -0.28
N PHE A 270 20.07 -6.91 -1.55
CA PHE A 270 18.96 -6.10 -2.08
C PHE A 270 17.58 -6.70 -1.83
N PHE A 271 17.49 -8.02 -1.64
CA PHE A 271 16.26 -8.77 -1.39
C PHE A 271 15.99 -9.10 0.09
N LYS A 272 16.78 -8.54 1.02
CA LYS A 272 16.53 -8.67 2.47
C LYS A 272 15.12 -8.19 2.83
N GLY A 273 14.28 -9.09 3.34
CA GLY A 273 12.89 -8.80 3.74
C GLY A 273 11.84 -8.97 2.63
N LEU A 274 12.22 -9.49 1.46
CA LEU A 274 11.31 -9.71 0.33
C LEU A 274 10.19 -10.69 0.70
N ASP A 275 10.55 -11.75 1.44
CA ASP A 275 9.64 -12.73 2.01
C ASP A 275 8.54 -12.08 2.86
N ALA A 276 8.93 -11.17 3.76
CA ALA A 276 8.00 -10.41 4.59
C ALA A 276 7.09 -9.50 3.76
N GLN A 277 7.62 -8.88 2.71
CA GLN A 277 6.85 -8.03 1.80
C GLN A 277 5.83 -8.82 0.97
N ILE A 278 6.21 -10.00 0.47
CA ILE A 278 5.30 -10.91 -0.26
C ILE A 278 4.22 -11.43 0.68
N LEU A 279 4.61 -11.92 1.88
CA LEU A 279 3.67 -12.39 2.88
C LEU A 279 2.66 -11.31 3.26
N LYS A 280 3.12 -10.10 3.56
CA LYS A 280 2.26 -8.94 3.84
C LYS A 280 1.31 -8.67 2.68
N THR A 281 1.81 -8.74 1.45
CA THR A 281 1.00 -8.48 0.26
C THR A 281 -0.14 -9.49 0.11
N VAL A 282 0.17 -10.78 0.24
CA VAL A 282 -0.81 -11.86 0.16
C VAL A 282 -1.82 -11.77 1.31
N LEU A 283 -1.36 -11.57 2.54
CA LEU A 283 -2.23 -11.41 3.72
C LEU A 283 -3.14 -10.19 3.61
N SER A 284 -2.61 -9.06 3.16
CA SER A 284 -3.39 -7.82 2.99
C SER A 284 -4.49 -8.01 1.97
N SER A 285 -4.17 -8.64 0.84
CA SER A 285 -5.17 -8.98 -0.17
C SER A 285 -6.21 -9.96 0.40
N ALA A 286 -5.80 -11.02 1.10
CA ALA A 286 -6.72 -12.01 1.65
C ALA A 286 -7.66 -11.40 2.70
N LEU A 287 -7.14 -10.54 3.60
CA LEU A 287 -7.93 -9.82 4.58
C LEU A 287 -8.92 -8.86 3.92
N LEU A 288 -8.49 -8.13 2.87
CA LEU A 288 -9.38 -7.24 2.13
C LEU A 288 -10.56 -8.00 1.52
N LEU A 289 -10.31 -9.17 0.91
CA LEU A 289 -11.38 -10.03 0.39
C LEU A 289 -12.30 -10.52 1.51
N MET A 290 -11.75 -11.07 2.59
CA MET A 290 -12.53 -11.57 3.72
C MET A 290 -13.42 -10.48 4.32
N ILE A 291 -12.88 -9.26 4.46
CA ILE A 291 -13.65 -8.13 4.98
C ILE A 291 -14.71 -7.71 3.97
N LYS A 292 -14.39 -7.65 2.68
CA LYS A 292 -15.37 -7.33 1.64
C LYS A 292 -16.51 -8.36 1.61
N GLU A 293 -16.21 -9.66 1.67
CA GLU A 293 -17.20 -10.74 1.72
C GLU A 293 -18.09 -10.66 2.97
N LYS A 294 -17.49 -10.43 4.14
CA LYS A 294 -18.28 -10.23 5.38
C LYS A 294 -19.20 -9.02 5.28
N ILE A 295 -18.69 -7.89 4.78
CA ILE A 295 -19.50 -6.67 4.67
C ILE A 295 -20.62 -6.86 3.64
N ALA A 296 -20.34 -7.45 2.48
CA ALA A 296 -21.35 -7.75 1.46
C ALA A 296 -22.48 -8.64 2.03
N ASN A 297 -22.12 -9.70 2.76
CA ASN A 297 -23.09 -10.59 3.40
C ASN A 297 -23.91 -9.86 4.47
N THR A 298 -23.28 -9.03 5.31
CA THR A 298 -24.00 -8.24 6.33
C THR A 298 -24.93 -7.21 5.70
N THR A 299 -24.48 -6.51 4.65
CA THR A 299 -25.30 -5.55 3.90
C THR A 299 -26.50 -6.23 3.26
N TRP A 300 -26.34 -7.43 2.69
CA TRP A 300 -27.44 -8.20 2.14
C TRP A 300 -28.49 -8.58 3.20
N VAL A 301 -28.05 -9.07 4.36
CA VAL A 301 -28.95 -9.40 5.49
C VAL A 301 -29.70 -8.16 5.98
N LEU A 302 -29.03 -7.01 6.09
CA LEU A 302 -29.66 -5.74 6.49
C LEU A 302 -30.69 -5.26 5.45
N ILE A 303 -30.42 -5.39 4.15
CA ILE A 303 -31.37 -5.06 3.08
C ILE A 303 -32.60 -5.95 3.16
N LEU A 304 -32.43 -7.26 3.40
CA LEU A 304 -33.54 -8.19 3.57
C LEU A 304 -34.37 -7.85 4.81
N ALA A 305 -33.74 -7.53 5.93
CA ALA A 305 -34.41 -7.11 7.17
C ALA A 305 -35.20 -5.80 6.98
N ALA A 306 -34.61 -4.82 6.29
CA ALA A 306 -35.27 -3.55 5.97
C ALA A 306 -36.46 -3.76 5.01
N ARG A 307 -36.32 -4.62 4.00
CA ARG A 307 -37.42 -5.00 3.10
C ARG A 307 -38.55 -5.69 3.85
N SER A 308 -38.26 -6.65 4.74
CA SER A 308 -39.29 -7.30 5.54
C SER A 308 -40.01 -6.30 6.46
N TYR A 309 -39.28 -5.35 7.04
CA TYR A 309 -39.87 -4.32 7.89
C TYR A 309 -40.77 -3.34 7.10
N LEU A 310 -40.35 -2.94 5.90
CA LEU A 310 -41.15 -2.09 5.01
C LEU A 310 -42.42 -2.78 4.50
N VAL A 311 -42.34 -4.08 4.17
CA VAL A 311 -43.51 -4.86 3.76
C VAL A 311 -44.50 -5.02 4.92
N VAL A 312 -44.01 -5.28 6.14
CA VAL A 312 -44.85 -5.39 7.34
C VAL A 312 -45.53 -4.06 7.69
N THR A 313 -44.82 -2.93 7.57
CA THR A 313 -45.38 -1.61 7.84
C THR A 313 -46.38 -1.15 6.77
N GLN A 314 -46.15 -1.45 5.49
CA GLN A 314 -47.15 -1.22 4.43
C GLN A 314 -48.40 -2.10 4.61
N GLY A 315 -48.26 -3.35 5.06
CA GLY A 315 -49.39 -4.21 5.41
C GLY A 315 -50.24 -3.66 6.56
N ARG A 316 -49.60 -3.10 7.59
CA ARG A 316 -50.29 -2.45 8.72
C ARG A 316 -51.04 -1.16 8.32
N LEU A 317 -50.45 -0.34 7.45
CA LEU A 317 -51.10 0.90 6.96
C LEU A 317 -52.34 0.61 6.10
N LYS A 318 -52.31 -0.42 5.23
CA LYS A 318 -53.49 -0.84 4.45
C LYS A 318 -54.61 -1.43 5.30
N GLY A 319 -54.29 -2.05 6.44
CA GLY A 319 -55.28 -2.57 7.39
C GLY A 319 -56.02 -1.48 8.18
N SER A 320 -55.39 -0.31 8.37
CA SER A 320 -55.96 0.78 9.18
C SER A 320 -56.86 1.75 8.39
N VAL A 321 -56.80 1.75 7.05
CA VAL A 321 -57.64 2.60 6.17
C VAL A 321 -58.95 1.90 5.77
N LYS A 322 -59.11 0.61 6.14
CA LYS A 322 -60.30 -0.21 5.84
C LYS A 322 -61.28 -0.34 7.02
N LYS A 323 -61.13 0.47 8.08
CA LYS A 323 -62.08 0.56 9.19
C LYS A 323 -62.79 1.90 9.18
#